data_AF-A0A371PWX7-F1
#
_entry.id   AF-A0A371PWX7-F1
#
_cell.length_a   1.000
_cell.length_b   1.000
_cell.length_c   1.000
_cell.angle_alpha   90.00
_cell.angle_beta   90.00
_cell.angle_gamma   90.00
#
_symmetry.space_group_name_H-M   'P 1'
#
loop_
_entity.id
_entity.type
_entity.pdbx_description
1 polymer ?
#
loop_
_entity_poly.entity_id
_entity_poly.type
_entity_poly.pdbx_seq_one_letter_code
_entity_poly.pdbx_strand_id
1 'polypeptide(L)'
;MSLPSLHATLPVASPLIPHGEAAAYGDLPSPDPHTDAELAALLSLLTAPPYARIASVAVGHSRDAASCSAAAAFVEAWRATGREVLAVIDWPEVAASWLRAANRFTAEEPDAWVVAAAPLGWAQMSRRLRHSTDWDPARTYGFASLGDSRLPALAGPATLQGMRGTTADGGSIWTIDRGWVTQQAPVPPTSSSPRVARCK
;
A
#
# COMPACT_ATOMS: atom_id res chain seq x y z
N MET A 1 -0.27 -1.09 -55.90
CA MET A 1 -0.86 -2.00 -54.90
C MET A 1 0.23 -2.45 -53.95
N SER A 2 0.29 -1.86 -52.75
CA SER A 2 1.09 -2.37 -51.62
C SER A 2 0.26 -2.22 -50.35
N LEU A 3 0.19 -3.31 -49.58
CA LEU A 3 -0.68 -3.53 -48.43
C LEU A 3 -0.38 -2.56 -47.26
N PRO A 4 -1.38 -2.17 -46.45
CA PRO A 4 -1.11 -1.53 -45.18
C PRO A 4 -0.64 -2.59 -44.16
N SER A 5 0.52 -2.35 -43.55
CA SER A 5 0.98 -3.10 -42.38
C SER A 5 0.04 -2.88 -41.20
N LEU A 6 -0.77 -3.89 -40.89
CA LEU A 6 -1.48 -3.98 -39.62
C LEU A 6 -0.44 -4.25 -38.53
N HIS A 7 -0.06 -3.23 -37.79
CA HIS A 7 0.48 -3.44 -36.44
C HIS A 7 -0.66 -4.04 -35.61
N ALA A 8 -0.69 -5.37 -35.53
CA ALA A 8 -1.47 -6.05 -34.52
C ALA A 8 -0.89 -5.67 -33.16
N THR A 9 -1.55 -4.76 -32.46
CA THR A 9 -1.32 -4.55 -31.03
C THR A 9 -1.61 -5.89 -30.36
N LEU A 10 -0.55 -6.61 -29.97
CA LEU A 10 -0.71 -7.83 -29.19
C LEU A 10 -1.55 -7.47 -27.96
N PRO A 11 -2.56 -8.28 -27.59
CA PRO A 11 -3.30 -8.04 -26.36
C PRO A 11 -2.27 -8.00 -25.23
N VAL A 12 -2.26 -6.91 -24.45
CA VAL A 12 -1.42 -6.81 -23.26
C VAL A 12 -1.75 -8.02 -22.41
N ALA A 13 -0.74 -8.87 -22.18
CA ALA A 13 -0.92 -10.11 -21.44
C ALA A 13 -1.61 -9.81 -20.10
N SER A 14 -2.48 -10.72 -19.66
CA SER A 14 -3.19 -10.60 -18.38
C SER A 14 -2.22 -10.19 -17.27
N PRO A 15 -2.53 -9.18 -16.44
CA PRO A 15 -1.64 -8.75 -15.37
C PRO A 15 -1.56 -9.77 -14.22
N LEU A 16 -2.23 -10.93 -14.32
CA LEU A 16 -2.18 -11.98 -13.31
C LEU A 16 -0.77 -12.53 -13.17
N ILE A 17 -0.33 -12.70 -11.93
CA ILE A 17 0.89 -13.46 -11.59
C ILE A 17 0.56 -14.94 -11.77
N PRO A 18 1.25 -15.67 -12.66
CA PRO A 18 1.11 -17.12 -12.78
C PRO A 18 1.54 -17.81 -11.48
N HIS A 19 0.90 -18.94 -11.15
CA HIS A 19 1.23 -19.70 -9.93
C HIS A 19 2.71 -20.11 -9.86
N GLY A 20 3.32 -20.47 -10.99
CA GLY A 20 4.75 -20.83 -11.05
C GLY A 20 5.69 -19.65 -10.79
N GLU A 21 5.29 -18.43 -11.18
CA GLU A 21 6.04 -17.20 -10.87
C GLU A 21 5.93 -16.90 -9.38
N ALA A 22 4.73 -16.96 -8.80
CA ALA A 22 4.53 -16.76 -7.36
C ALA A 22 5.34 -17.76 -6.51
N ALA A 23 5.36 -19.05 -6.91
CA ALA A 23 6.11 -20.08 -6.20
C ALA A 23 7.62 -19.84 -6.18
N ALA A 24 8.19 -19.14 -7.18
CA ALA A 24 9.61 -18.83 -7.23
C ALA A 24 10.06 -17.83 -6.14
N TYR A 25 9.12 -17.10 -5.53
CA TYR A 25 9.38 -16.16 -4.43
C TYR A 25 9.26 -16.79 -3.03
N GLY A 26 8.92 -18.08 -2.97
CA GLY A 26 8.71 -18.85 -1.74
C GLY A 26 7.46 -18.43 -0.97
N ASP A 27 7.32 -18.95 0.25
CA ASP A 27 6.18 -18.64 1.10
C ASP A 27 6.28 -17.18 1.60
N LEU A 28 5.31 -16.37 1.20
CA LEU A 28 5.13 -15.02 1.74
C LEU A 28 4.51 -15.12 3.13
N PRO A 29 4.88 -14.25 4.07
CA PRO A 29 4.29 -14.27 5.40
C PRO A 29 2.80 -14.01 5.32
N SER A 30 2.04 -14.79 6.08
CA SER A 30 0.65 -14.44 6.39
C SER A 30 0.63 -13.16 7.24
N PRO A 31 -0.38 -12.29 7.09
CA PRO A 31 -0.54 -11.15 7.97
C PRO A 31 -0.71 -11.59 9.42
N ASP A 32 0.12 -11.02 10.30
CA ASP A 32 -0.10 -11.07 11.74
C ASP A 32 -1.18 -10.05 12.14
N PRO A 33 -1.88 -10.26 13.27
CA PRO A 33 -2.77 -9.24 13.81
C PRO A 33 -2.04 -7.91 14.02
N HIS A 34 -2.68 -6.81 13.64
CA HIS A 34 -2.13 -5.48 13.87
C HIS A 34 -1.93 -5.21 15.36
N THR A 35 -0.95 -4.35 15.67
CA THR A 35 -0.76 -3.84 17.03
C THR A 35 -1.33 -2.43 17.17
N ASP A 36 -1.63 -2.01 18.40
CA ASP A 36 -2.02 -0.63 18.69
C ASP A 36 -0.91 0.37 18.28
N ALA A 37 0.35 -0.01 18.45
CA ALA A 37 1.51 0.82 18.10
C ALA A 37 1.61 1.01 16.57
N GLU A 38 1.42 -0.06 15.81
CA GLU A 38 1.37 -0.01 14.35
C GLU A 38 0.23 0.87 13.86
N LEU A 39 -0.99 0.67 14.40
CA LEU A 39 -2.17 1.46 14.03
C LEU A 39 -1.99 2.94 14.35
N ALA A 40 -1.51 3.26 15.55
CA ALA A 40 -1.24 4.64 15.96
C ALA A 40 -0.17 5.30 15.08
N ALA A 41 0.90 4.57 14.75
CA ALA A 41 1.96 5.04 13.86
C ALA A 41 1.43 5.26 12.44
N LEU A 42 0.58 4.38 11.93
CA LEU A 42 -0.01 4.51 10.59
C LEU A 42 -0.94 5.73 10.52
N LEU A 43 -1.80 5.93 11.51
CA LEU A 43 -2.63 7.12 11.60
C LEU A 43 -1.78 8.40 11.66
N SER A 44 -0.69 8.37 12.43
CA SER A 44 0.25 9.49 12.51
C SER A 44 0.93 9.75 11.17
N LEU A 45 1.30 8.70 10.42
CA LEU A 45 1.89 8.82 9.08
C LEU A 45 0.94 9.48 8.07
N LEU A 46 -0.37 9.25 8.17
CA LEU A 46 -1.37 9.90 7.30
C LEU A 46 -1.74 11.31 7.75
N THR A 47 -1.58 11.66 9.03
CA THR A 47 -2.09 12.92 9.59
C THR A 47 -1.00 13.94 9.92
N ALA A 48 0.25 13.50 10.09
CA ALA A 48 1.36 14.40 10.36
C ALA A 48 1.66 15.30 9.14
N PRO A 49 2.14 16.54 9.34
CA PRO A 49 2.62 17.38 8.27
C PRO A 49 3.68 16.65 7.41
N PRO A 50 3.64 16.78 6.05
CA PRO A 50 2.78 17.65 5.25
C PRO A 50 1.38 17.07 4.90
N TYR A 51 1.05 15.87 5.37
CA TYR A 51 -0.13 15.09 4.97
C TYR A 51 -1.42 15.46 5.70
N ALA A 52 -1.42 16.52 6.52
CA ALA A 52 -2.60 16.99 7.25
C ALA A 52 -3.85 17.23 6.37
N ARG A 53 -3.65 17.39 5.06
CA ARG A 53 -4.69 17.58 4.03
C ARG A 53 -5.43 16.31 3.60
N ILE A 54 -4.97 15.10 3.96
CA ILE A 54 -5.65 13.85 3.59
C ILE A 54 -6.97 13.74 4.37
N ALA A 55 -8.10 14.12 3.78
CA ALA A 55 -9.40 14.14 4.43
C ALA A 55 -10.20 12.86 4.18
N SER A 56 -9.96 12.21 3.04
CA SER A 56 -10.71 11.05 2.58
C SER A 56 -9.80 9.86 2.25
N VAL A 57 -10.25 8.66 2.57
CA VAL A 57 -9.52 7.42 2.26
C VAL A 57 -10.43 6.35 1.68
N ALA A 58 -9.87 5.50 0.81
CA ALA A 58 -10.43 4.19 0.52
C ALA A 58 -9.57 3.11 1.17
N VAL A 59 -10.22 2.14 1.82
CA VAL A 59 -9.56 1.06 2.55
C VAL A 59 -9.73 -0.25 1.81
N GLY A 60 -8.64 -0.97 1.60
CA GLY A 60 -8.60 -2.24 0.89
C GLY A 60 -8.02 -3.33 1.77
N HIS A 61 -8.59 -4.53 1.72
CA HIS A 61 -8.06 -5.62 2.54
C HIS A 61 -8.22 -7.02 1.96
N SER A 62 -7.31 -7.91 2.34
CA SER A 62 -7.49 -9.35 2.14
C SER A 62 -8.58 -9.89 3.09
N ARG A 63 -9.15 -11.05 2.75
CA ARG A 63 -10.23 -11.70 3.53
C ARG A 63 -9.76 -12.49 4.75
N ASP A 64 -8.46 -12.60 4.99
CA ASP A 64 -7.97 -13.23 6.21
C ASP A 64 -8.34 -12.40 7.45
N ALA A 65 -8.37 -13.06 8.61
CA ALA A 65 -8.87 -12.46 9.84
C ALA A 65 -8.03 -11.26 10.31
N ALA A 66 -6.71 -11.33 10.14
CA ALA A 66 -5.80 -10.26 10.56
C ALA A 66 -6.00 -9.00 9.70
N SER A 67 -6.03 -9.15 8.38
CA SER A 67 -6.33 -8.06 7.43
C SER A 67 -7.70 -7.43 7.66
N CYS A 68 -8.73 -8.25 7.86
CA CYS A 68 -10.08 -7.78 8.16
C CYS A 68 -10.13 -6.96 9.46
N SER A 69 -9.50 -7.47 10.52
CA SER A 69 -9.42 -6.79 11.82
C SER A 69 -8.66 -5.47 11.74
N ALA A 70 -7.52 -5.44 11.04
CA ALA A 70 -6.72 -4.24 10.83
C ALA A 70 -7.47 -3.16 10.04
N ALA A 71 -8.14 -3.55 8.95
CA ALA A 71 -8.96 -2.62 8.18
C ALA A 71 -10.11 -2.04 9.00
N ALA A 72 -10.81 -2.86 9.78
CA ALA A 72 -11.89 -2.41 10.65
C ALA A 72 -11.39 -1.42 11.71
N ALA A 73 -10.27 -1.74 12.39
CA ALA A 73 -9.67 -0.88 13.40
C ALA A 73 -9.23 0.48 12.82
N PHE A 74 -8.63 0.47 11.62
CA PHE A 74 -8.27 1.71 10.92
C PHE A 74 -9.51 2.55 10.57
N VAL A 75 -10.56 1.94 10.02
CA VAL A 75 -11.80 2.63 9.64
C VAL A 75 -12.44 3.32 10.84
N GLU A 76 -12.55 2.62 11.98
CA GLU A 76 -13.08 3.18 13.22
C GLU A 76 -12.23 4.36 13.70
N ALA A 77 -10.91 4.19 13.78
CA ALA A 77 -10.01 5.23 14.25
C ALA A 77 -10.00 6.46 13.32
N TRP A 78 -10.03 6.25 12.00
CA TRP A 78 -10.08 7.35 11.03
C TRP A 78 -11.36 8.18 11.15
N ARG A 79 -12.51 7.51 11.24
CA ARG A 79 -13.81 8.17 11.44
C ARG A 79 -13.88 8.92 12.77
N ALA A 80 -13.28 8.39 13.83
CA ALA A 80 -13.21 9.07 15.13
C ALA A 80 -12.45 10.42 15.06
N THR A 81 -11.60 10.62 14.06
CA THR A 81 -10.96 11.93 13.80
C THR A 81 -11.82 12.91 13.01
N GLY A 82 -13.06 12.54 12.67
CA GLY A 82 -13.96 13.34 11.83
C GLY A 82 -13.62 13.31 10.34
N ARG A 83 -12.79 12.37 9.90
CA ARG A 83 -12.37 12.18 8.51
C ARG A 83 -13.18 11.10 7.80
N GLU A 84 -13.16 11.13 6.48
CA GLU A 84 -14.07 10.34 5.65
C GLU A 84 -13.43 9.03 5.17
N VAL A 85 -14.21 7.95 5.20
CA VAL A 85 -13.89 6.68 4.53
C VAL A 85 -14.88 6.50 3.38
N LEU A 86 -14.41 6.68 2.15
CA LEU A 86 -15.25 6.64 0.94
C LEU A 86 -15.68 5.22 0.60
N ALA A 87 -14.79 4.25 0.83
CA ALA A 87 -15.08 2.86 0.53
C ALA A 87 -14.22 1.90 1.37
N VAL A 88 -14.77 0.72 1.64
CA VAL A 88 -14.04 -0.44 2.16
C VAL A 88 -14.21 -1.60 1.18
N ILE A 89 -13.12 -2.10 0.63
CA ILE A 89 -13.11 -3.13 -0.42
C ILE A 89 -12.32 -4.34 0.07
N ASP A 90 -12.95 -5.50 0.02
CA ASP A 90 -12.28 -6.78 0.25
C ASP A 90 -11.93 -7.49 -1.06
N TRP A 91 -10.92 -8.35 -1.02
CA TRP A 91 -10.62 -9.32 -2.08
C TRP A 91 -10.12 -10.65 -1.52
N PRO A 92 -10.37 -11.77 -2.22
CA PRO A 92 -9.75 -13.05 -1.87
C PRO A 92 -8.25 -13.03 -2.21
N GLU A 93 -7.48 -13.90 -1.58
CA GLU A 93 -6.05 -14.05 -1.88
C GLU A 93 -5.79 -14.58 -3.29
N VAL A 94 -6.71 -15.40 -3.80
CA VAL A 94 -6.69 -15.94 -5.16
C VAL A 94 -8.00 -15.57 -5.85
N ALA A 95 -7.89 -14.93 -7.02
CA ALA A 95 -9.03 -14.56 -7.84
C ALA A 95 -8.75 -14.83 -9.32
N ALA A 96 -9.75 -15.32 -10.05
CA ALA A 96 -9.67 -15.46 -11.50
C ALA A 96 -9.66 -14.09 -12.21
N SER A 97 -10.15 -13.04 -11.55
CA SER A 97 -10.11 -11.67 -12.04
C SER A 97 -10.15 -10.67 -10.89
N TRP A 98 -9.34 -9.61 -11.02
CA TRP A 98 -9.20 -8.53 -10.06
C TRP A 98 -9.88 -7.23 -10.51
N LEU A 99 -10.43 -7.18 -11.73
CA LEU A 99 -10.95 -5.94 -12.33
C LEU A 99 -12.04 -5.28 -11.48
N ARG A 100 -12.99 -6.10 -11.01
CA ARG A 100 -14.11 -5.59 -10.22
C ARG A 100 -13.63 -4.93 -8.92
N ALA A 101 -12.69 -5.58 -8.22
CA ALA A 101 -12.11 -5.02 -7.01
C ALA A 101 -11.34 -3.73 -7.34
N ALA A 102 -10.50 -3.74 -8.38
CA ALA A 102 -9.72 -2.59 -8.79
C ALA A 102 -10.60 -1.37 -9.11
N ASN A 103 -11.66 -1.55 -9.89
CA ASN A 103 -12.58 -0.47 -10.24
C ASN A 103 -13.30 0.09 -9.01
N ARG A 104 -13.74 -0.77 -8.08
CA ARG A 104 -14.36 -0.31 -6.83
C ARG A 104 -13.37 0.44 -5.95
N PHE A 105 -12.12 0.02 -5.92
CA PHE A 105 -11.07 0.62 -5.09
C PHE A 105 -10.69 2.04 -5.53
N THR A 106 -10.92 2.37 -6.81
CA THR A 106 -10.61 3.70 -7.37
C THR A 106 -11.83 4.51 -7.77
N ALA A 107 -13.05 4.06 -7.46
CA ALA A 107 -14.28 4.69 -7.94
C ALA A 107 -14.50 6.12 -7.43
N GLU A 108 -14.10 6.41 -6.18
CA GLU A 108 -14.43 7.65 -5.47
C GLU A 108 -13.26 8.64 -5.34
N GLU A 109 -12.12 8.40 -6.02
CA GLU A 109 -10.93 9.28 -6.02
C GLU A 109 -10.51 9.81 -4.61
N PRO A 110 -10.24 8.92 -3.63
CA PRO A 110 -9.88 9.33 -2.26
C PRO A 110 -8.57 10.11 -2.24
N ASP A 111 -8.32 10.91 -1.19
CA ASP A 111 -7.02 11.58 -0.98
C ASP A 111 -5.86 10.57 -0.83
N ALA A 112 -6.13 9.42 -0.22
CA ALA A 112 -5.18 8.32 -0.06
C ALA A 112 -5.86 6.94 -0.04
N TRP A 113 -5.07 5.90 -0.29
CA TRP A 113 -5.48 4.51 -0.12
C TRP A 113 -4.79 3.90 1.09
N VAL A 114 -5.50 3.05 1.83
CA VAL A 114 -4.97 2.31 2.96
C VAL A 114 -5.19 0.82 2.73
N VAL A 115 -4.14 0.01 2.92
CA VAL A 115 -4.18 -1.42 2.59
C VAL A 115 -3.72 -2.27 3.78
N ALA A 116 -4.62 -3.16 4.22
CA ALA A 116 -4.31 -4.23 5.17
C ALA A 116 -4.50 -5.57 4.47
N ALA A 117 -3.43 -6.19 3.98
CA ALA A 117 -3.56 -7.36 3.12
C ALA A 117 -2.38 -8.32 3.27
N ALA A 118 -2.60 -9.55 2.80
CA ALA A 118 -1.52 -10.48 2.54
C ALA A 118 -0.74 -10.08 1.26
N PRO A 119 0.58 -10.33 1.20
CA PRO A 119 1.41 -9.81 0.13
C PRO A 119 1.05 -10.32 -1.27
N LEU A 120 0.67 -11.59 -1.44
CA LEU A 120 0.41 -12.15 -2.77
C LEU A 120 -0.87 -11.57 -3.38
N GLY A 121 -1.96 -11.53 -2.62
CA GLY A 121 -3.21 -10.90 -3.03
C GLY A 121 -3.02 -9.42 -3.36
N TRP A 122 -2.23 -8.70 -2.58
CA TRP A 122 -1.90 -7.31 -2.87
C TRP A 122 -1.05 -7.14 -4.13
N ALA A 123 -0.07 -8.01 -4.39
CA ALA A 123 0.73 -7.97 -5.61
C ALA A 123 -0.16 -8.15 -6.87
N GLN A 124 -1.13 -9.06 -6.81
CA GLN A 124 -2.09 -9.27 -7.90
C GLN A 124 -3.02 -8.05 -8.08
N MET A 125 -3.58 -7.55 -6.98
CA MET A 125 -4.46 -6.39 -6.98
C MET A 125 -3.76 -5.14 -7.51
N SER A 126 -2.53 -4.87 -7.06
CA SER A 126 -1.74 -3.71 -7.50
C SER A 126 -1.31 -3.80 -8.96
N ARG A 127 -0.93 -4.98 -9.46
CA ARG A 127 -0.72 -5.21 -10.91
C ARG A 127 -1.97 -4.88 -11.70
N ARG A 128 -3.15 -5.28 -11.20
CA ARG A 128 -4.42 -4.96 -11.85
C ARG A 128 -4.73 -3.47 -11.83
N LEU A 129 -4.56 -2.81 -10.68
CA LEU A 129 -4.77 -1.38 -10.51
C LEU A 129 -3.91 -0.60 -11.51
N ARG A 130 -2.60 -0.84 -11.53
CA ARG A 130 -1.69 -0.18 -12.48
C ARG A 130 -2.01 -0.41 -13.94
N HIS A 131 -2.58 -1.57 -14.26
CA HIS A 131 -2.95 -1.89 -15.62
C HIS A 131 -4.28 -1.25 -16.07
N SER A 132 -5.24 -1.05 -15.15
CA SER A 132 -6.64 -0.79 -15.51
C SER A 132 -7.24 0.50 -14.94
N THR A 133 -6.53 1.21 -14.07
CA THR A 133 -7.03 2.40 -13.37
C THR A 133 -5.94 3.46 -13.22
N ASP A 134 -6.33 4.67 -12.80
CA ASP A 134 -5.42 5.77 -12.49
C ASP A 134 -4.89 5.71 -11.05
N TRP A 135 -4.85 4.52 -10.45
CA TRP A 135 -4.36 4.32 -9.08
C TRP A 135 -2.90 4.78 -8.94
N ASP A 136 -2.66 5.64 -7.93
CA ASP A 136 -1.33 6.15 -7.61
C ASP A 136 -0.73 5.40 -6.39
N PRO A 137 0.31 4.57 -6.59
CA PRO A 137 0.98 3.88 -5.49
C PRO A 137 1.61 4.84 -4.47
N ALA A 138 2.03 6.04 -4.88
CA ALA A 138 2.65 7.01 -3.97
C ALA A 138 1.67 7.64 -2.97
N ARG A 139 0.36 7.45 -3.20
CA ARG A 139 -0.74 7.84 -2.29
C ARG A 139 -1.27 6.65 -1.49
N THR A 140 -0.57 5.51 -1.52
CA THR A 140 -0.99 4.28 -0.84
C THR A 140 -0.16 4.01 0.41
N TYR A 141 -0.86 3.70 1.49
CA TYR A 141 -0.32 3.44 2.81
C TYR A 141 -0.65 2.01 3.24
N GLY A 142 0.31 1.28 3.81
CA GLY A 142 0.13 -0.12 4.19
C GLY A 142 0.44 -0.42 5.65
N PHE A 143 -0.13 -1.52 6.13
CA PHE A 143 0.29 -2.19 7.37
C PHE A 143 1.61 -2.95 7.16
N ALA A 144 2.24 -3.37 8.26
CA ALA A 144 3.54 -4.03 8.31
C ALA A 144 3.63 -5.29 7.45
N SER A 145 2.51 -6.00 7.25
CA SER A 145 2.42 -7.17 6.37
C SER A 145 2.87 -6.87 4.93
N LEU A 146 2.77 -5.62 4.47
CA LEU A 146 3.17 -5.19 3.12
C LEU A 146 4.59 -4.63 3.06
N GLY A 147 5.33 -4.62 4.16
CA GLY A 147 6.72 -4.19 4.23
C GLY A 147 7.75 -5.25 3.79
N ASP A 148 7.34 -6.41 3.28
CA ASP A 148 8.26 -7.48 2.85
C ASP A 148 9.02 -7.09 1.57
N SER A 149 10.34 -7.22 1.59
CA SER A 149 11.23 -6.89 0.46
C SER A 149 10.96 -7.65 -0.84
N ARG A 150 10.26 -8.79 -0.80
CA ARG A 150 9.88 -9.59 -1.97
C ARG A 150 8.66 -9.04 -2.69
N LEU A 151 7.82 -8.27 -2.00
CA LEU A 151 6.56 -7.76 -2.55
C LEU A 151 6.77 -6.88 -3.80
N PRO A 152 7.70 -5.90 -3.84
CA PRO A 152 7.93 -5.09 -5.03
C PRO A 152 8.36 -5.93 -6.25
N ALA A 153 9.17 -6.96 -6.04
CA ALA A 153 9.61 -7.85 -7.11
C ALA A 153 8.44 -8.65 -7.69
N LEU A 154 7.54 -9.14 -6.82
CA LEU A 154 6.34 -9.88 -7.19
C LEU A 154 5.30 -9.01 -7.94
N ALA A 155 5.11 -7.77 -7.48
CA ALA A 155 4.21 -6.81 -8.12
C ALA A 155 4.75 -6.29 -9.46
N GLY A 156 6.05 -6.41 -9.71
CA GLY A 156 6.70 -5.99 -10.93
C GLY A 156 7.25 -4.55 -10.89
N PRO A 157 8.06 -4.17 -11.89
CA PRO A 157 8.83 -2.93 -11.87
C PRO A 157 7.95 -1.69 -11.70
N ALA A 158 8.30 -0.86 -10.71
CA ALA A 158 7.64 0.41 -10.39
C ALA A 158 6.13 0.32 -10.06
N THR A 159 5.53 -0.87 -9.98
CA THR A 159 4.09 -1.06 -9.68
C THR A 159 3.71 -0.41 -8.35
N LEU A 160 4.58 -0.57 -7.34
CA LEU A 160 4.40 -0.10 -5.97
C LEU A 160 5.27 1.11 -5.61
N GLN A 161 5.87 1.79 -6.61
CA GLN A 161 6.79 2.89 -6.36
C GLN A 161 6.16 4.00 -5.49
N GLY A 162 6.79 4.35 -4.38
CA GLY A 162 6.34 5.40 -3.46
C GLY A 162 5.33 4.95 -2.40
N MET A 163 4.83 3.72 -2.47
CA MET A 163 3.99 3.14 -1.42
C MET A 163 4.80 3.04 -0.12
N ARG A 164 4.14 3.32 1.01
CA ARG A 164 4.79 3.42 2.32
C ARG A 164 3.89 2.89 3.43
N GLY A 165 4.43 2.68 4.62
CA GLY A 165 3.65 2.20 5.74
C GLY A 165 4.49 2.08 7.00
N THR A 166 3.97 1.39 8.00
CA THR A 166 4.62 1.26 9.32
C THR A 166 5.03 -0.17 9.61
N THR A 167 6.06 -0.35 10.44
CA THR A 167 6.43 -1.64 11.01
C THR A 167 5.48 -2.02 12.16
N ALA A 168 5.44 -3.31 12.50
CA ALA A 168 4.49 -3.85 13.49
C ALA A 168 4.69 -3.29 14.91
N ASP A 169 5.89 -2.80 15.22
CA ASP A 169 6.21 -2.10 16.48
C ASP A 169 5.85 -0.61 16.45
N GLY A 170 5.39 -0.08 15.30
CA GLY A 170 5.14 1.34 15.06
C GLY A 170 6.42 2.20 15.05
N GLY A 171 7.60 1.58 15.18
CA GLY A 171 8.87 2.23 15.44
C GLY A 171 9.66 2.58 14.19
N SER A 172 9.15 2.28 12.98
CA SER A 172 9.78 2.59 11.70
C SER A 172 8.75 2.74 10.58
N ILE A 173 9.13 3.54 9.58
CA ILE A 173 8.37 3.69 8.33
C ILE A 173 9.12 2.89 7.26
N TRP A 174 8.40 2.01 6.57
CA TRP A 174 8.92 1.41 5.35
C TRP A 174 8.41 2.19 4.13
N THR A 175 9.21 2.23 3.07
CA THR A 175 8.87 2.85 1.79
C THR A 175 9.42 2.00 0.66
N ILE A 176 8.67 1.89 -0.43
CA ILE A 176 9.10 1.21 -1.64
C ILE A 176 9.72 2.22 -2.59
N ASP A 177 11.02 2.12 -2.82
CA ASP A 177 11.77 2.93 -3.77
C ASP A 177 12.67 2.06 -4.66
N ARG A 178 12.65 2.32 -5.97
CA ARG A 178 13.46 1.62 -6.98
C ARG A 178 13.33 0.09 -6.91
N GLY A 179 12.15 -0.41 -6.53
CA GLY A 179 11.87 -1.84 -6.41
C GLY A 179 12.35 -2.49 -5.11
N TRP A 180 12.71 -1.71 -4.10
CA TRP A 180 13.17 -2.21 -2.80
C TRP A 180 12.38 -1.58 -1.66
N VAL A 181 12.16 -2.35 -0.60
CA VAL A 181 11.67 -1.81 0.68
C VAL A 181 12.86 -1.24 1.44
N THR A 182 12.81 0.05 1.74
CA THR A 182 13.73 0.71 2.67
C THR A 182 13.00 1.03 3.97
N GLN A 183 13.61 0.76 5.12
CA GLN A 183 13.08 1.14 6.41
C GLN A 183 13.85 2.34 6.96
N GLN A 184 13.13 3.31 7.48
CA GLN A 184 13.69 4.46 8.17
C GLN A 184 13.10 4.54 9.58
N ALA A 185 13.97 4.70 10.57
CA ALA A 185 13.52 5.10 11.90
C ALA A 185 12.79 6.46 11.80
N PRO A 186 11.76 6.70 12.61
CA PRO A 186 11.17 8.02 12.78
C PRO A 186 12.31 8.94 13.15
N VAL A 187 12.44 10.05 12.44
CA VAL A 187 13.47 11.04 12.79
C VAL A 187 13.15 11.50 14.22
N PRO A 188 14.02 11.23 15.21
CA PRO A 188 13.80 11.77 16.54
C PRO A 188 13.79 13.30 16.42
N PRO A 189 12.98 14.03 17.20
CA PRO A 189 12.99 15.48 17.15
C PRO A 189 14.44 15.93 17.38
N THR A 190 15.00 16.63 16.39
CA THR A 190 16.35 17.18 16.50
C THR A 190 16.39 18.04 17.75
N SER A 191 17.11 17.59 18.76
CA SER A 191 17.42 18.40 19.93
C SER A 191 18.29 19.55 19.43
N SER A 192 17.66 20.71 19.27
CA SER A 192 18.36 21.97 19.04
C SER A 192 19.29 22.20 20.22
N SER A 193 20.56 21.87 20.06
CA SER A 193 21.59 22.13 21.07
C SER A 193 21.59 23.64 21.38
N PRO A 194 21.46 24.08 22.63
CA PRO A 194 21.49 25.50 22.94
C PRO A 194 22.85 26.06 22.54
N ARG A 195 22.83 27.06 21.66
CA ARG A 195 24.02 27.84 21.32
C ARG A 195 24.42 28.60 22.57
N VAL A 196 25.39 28.07 23.32
CA VAL A 196 25.96 28.75 24.49
C VAL A 196 26.59 30.05 24.01
N ALA A 197 25.98 31.18 24.34
CA ALA A 197 26.59 32.49 24.15
C ALA A 197 27.87 32.54 24.99
N ARG A 198 29.03 32.57 24.32
CA ARG A 198 30.28 32.94 24.98
C ARG A 198 30.27 34.45 25.19
N CYS A 199 30.01 34.89 26.41
CA CYS A 199 30.50 36.18 26.87
C CYS A 199 31.97 36.03 27.25
N LYS A 200 32.85 36.75 26.54
CA LYS A 200 34.00 37.49 27.08
C LYS A 200 34.55 38.39 25.99
#